data_AF-A0A2G8K506-F1
#
_entry.id   AF-A0A2G8K506-F1
#
_cell.length_a   1.000
_cell.length_b   1.000
_cell.length_c   1.000
_cell.angle_alpha   90.00
_cell.angle_beta   90.00
_cell.angle_gamma   90.00
#
_symmetry.space_group_name_H-M   'P 1'
#
loop_
_entity.id
_entity.type
_entity.pdbx_description
1 polymer ?
#
loop_
_entity_poly.entity_id
_entity_poly.type
_entity_poly.pdbx_seq_one_letter_code
_entity_poly.pdbx_strand_id
1 'polypeptide(L)'
;MHLYAYHLEKEIVEYVFIVIFVIEAVLKIGAYGLLFHSGAYLRNGWNIIDALIVVVGLVSIMIDITGSNQIGFDPKALRAFRVFRPLRLVSGVPSLQVVLNSILRAMVPLLHIALLVIFVIIIYAIVGLELFLGQLHKTCYTNNTDTIALGDPHPCGTGFSCWEWNDNTQCRGEWEGPNNGITNFDNIGLAMLTVFQCITMEGWTDILYDINDAMGSHWPWIYFVSLIIIGSFFVLNLILGVLSG
;
A
#
# COMPACT_ATOMS: atom_id res chain seq x y z
N MET A 1 -32.96 6.73 18.68
CA MET A 1 -32.78 6.13 20.02
C MET A 1 -31.98 4.82 19.98
N HIS A 2 -32.35 3.84 19.14
CA HIS A 2 -31.62 2.56 19.01
C HIS A 2 -30.14 2.70 18.61
N LEU A 3 -29.78 3.61 17.69
CA LEU A 3 -28.39 3.77 17.26
C LEU A 3 -27.45 4.34 18.34
N TYR A 4 -28.00 5.17 19.24
CA TYR A 4 -27.27 5.76 20.37
C TYR A 4 -27.05 4.74 21.49
N ALA A 5 -28.06 3.91 21.79
CA ALA A 5 -27.92 2.81 22.74
C ALA A 5 -26.82 1.83 22.28
N TYR A 6 -26.81 1.47 20.99
CA TYR A 6 -25.77 0.60 20.42
C TYR A 6 -24.36 1.20 20.45
N HIS A 7 -24.22 2.51 20.26
CA HIS A 7 -22.90 3.18 20.39
C HIS A 7 -22.42 3.16 21.84
N LEU A 8 -23.31 3.47 22.78
CA LEU A 8 -23.01 3.46 24.21
C LEU A 8 -22.61 2.07 24.71
N GLU A 9 -23.32 1.03 24.27
CA GLU A 9 -23.00 -0.36 24.60
C GLU A 9 -21.61 -0.78 24.10
N LYS A 10 -21.23 -0.39 22.87
CA LYS A 10 -19.91 -0.71 22.30
C LYS A 10 -18.76 -0.02 23.05
N GLU A 11 -18.96 1.23 23.45
CA GLU A 11 -17.94 2.00 24.20
C GLU A 11 -17.72 1.44 25.60
N ILE A 12 -18.79 1.03 26.29
CA ILE A 12 -18.71 0.40 27.62
C ILE A 12 -17.95 -0.92 27.53
N VAL A 13 -18.28 -1.78 26.55
CA VAL A 13 -17.62 -3.07 26.35
C VAL A 13 -16.11 -2.89 26.07
N GLU A 14 -15.76 -1.89 25.27
CA GLU A 14 -14.36 -1.56 24.98
C GLU A 14 -13.57 -1.14 26.23
N TYR A 15 -14.18 -0.33 27.10
CA TYR A 15 -13.57 0.07 28.36
C TYR A 15 -13.40 -1.11 29.33
N VAL A 16 -14.38 -2.03 29.39
CA VAL A 16 -14.25 -3.26 30.18
C VAL A 16 -13.09 -4.11 29.68
N PHE A 17 -12.96 -4.28 28.36
CA PHE A 17 -11.87 -5.03 27.76
C PHE A 17 -10.50 -4.44 28.11
N ILE A 18 -10.32 -3.11 28.04
CA ILE A 18 -9.01 -2.53 28.34
C ILE A 18 -8.61 -2.71 29.80
N VAL A 19 -9.56 -2.59 30.73
CA VAL A 19 -9.31 -2.80 32.16
C VAL A 19 -8.82 -4.23 32.41
N ILE A 20 -9.47 -5.21 31.79
CA ILE A 20 -9.04 -6.62 31.88
C ILE A 20 -7.60 -6.79 31.36
N PHE A 21 -7.25 -6.19 30.21
CA PHE A 21 -5.90 -6.34 29.66
C PHE A 21 -4.82 -5.62 30.46
N VAL A 22 -5.15 -4.47 31.06
CA VAL A 22 -4.24 -3.79 31.99
C VAL A 22 -3.96 -4.70 33.19
N ILE A 23 -4.99 -5.32 33.76
CA ILE A 23 -4.83 -6.26 34.87
C ILE A 23 -3.98 -7.46 34.44
N GLU A 24 -4.28 -8.08 33.30
CA GLU A 24 -3.51 -9.19 32.75
C GLU A 24 -2.03 -8.83 32.55
N ALA A 25 -1.74 -7.67 31.95
CA ALA A 25 -0.38 -7.19 31.72
C ALA A 25 0.37 -6.93 33.03
N VAL A 26 -0.26 -6.28 34.01
CA VAL A 26 0.33 -6.01 35.33
C VAL A 26 0.64 -7.31 36.06
N LEU A 27 -0.27 -8.29 36.03
CA LEU A 27 -0.05 -9.60 36.63
C LEU A 27 1.12 -10.34 35.97
N LYS A 28 1.21 -10.34 34.63
CA LYS A 28 2.32 -10.96 33.89
C LYS A 28 3.65 -10.26 34.18
N ILE A 29 3.67 -8.93 34.28
CA ILE A 29 4.87 -8.15 34.62
C ILE A 29 5.34 -8.48 36.04
N GLY A 30 4.41 -8.57 37.00
CA GLY A 30 4.73 -8.93 38.39
C GLY A 30 5.26 -10.35 38.55
N ALA A 31 4.73 -11.31 37.78
CA ALA A 31 5.13 -12.71 37.85
C ALA A 31 6.46 -13.00 37.14
N TYR A 32 6.69 -12.42 35.96
CA TYR A 32 7.86 -12.71 35.12
C TYR A 32 9.04 -11.75 35.34
N GLY A 33 8.79 -10.60 35.97
CA GLY A 33 9.75 -9.51 36.09
C GLY A 33 9.89 -8.71 34.79
N LEU A 34 10.24 -7.42 34.93
CA LEU A 34 10.22 -6.46 33.81
C LEU A 34 11.36 -6.70 32.79
N LEU A 35 12.61 -6.81 33.25
CA LEU A 35 13.80 -6.80 32.37
C LEU A 35 14.95 -7.72 32.79
N PHE A 36 15.22 -7.91 34.09
CA PHE A 36 16.51 -8.48 34.56
C PHE A 36 16.57 -10.01 34.71
N HIS A 37 15.46 -10.74 34.49
CA HIS A 37 15.43 -12.21 34.59
C HIS A 37 15.35 -12.88 33.21
N SER A 38 15.89 -14.10 33.07
CA SER A 38 15.93 -14.84 31.79
C SER A 38 14.54 -15.16 31.20
N GLY A 39 13.48 -15.05 32.01
CA GLY A 39 12.08 -15.17 31.60
C GLY A 39 11.30 -13.84 31.56
N ALA A 40 11.99 -12.69 31.53
CA ALA A 40 11.38 -11.36 31.61
C ALA A 40 10.28 -11.15 30.56
N TYR A 41 9.23 -10.43 30.98
CA TYR A 41 8.02 -10.19 30.19
C TYR A 41 8.33 -9.62 28.79
N LEU A 42 9.28 -8.69 28.69
CA LEU A 42 9.66 -8.02 27.44
C LEU A 42 10.57 -8.83 26.52
N ARG A 43 11.03 -10.03 26.91
CA ARG A 43 11.83 -10.90 26.04
C ARG A 43 10.98 -11.82 25.17
N ASN A 44 9.71 -12.03 25.53
CA ASN A 44 8.78 -12.83 24.75
C ASN A 44 8.04 -11.93 23.74
N GLY A 45 8.27 -12.14 22.44
CA GLY A 45 7.66 -11.36 21.36
C GLY A 45 6.13 -11.27 21.43
N TRP A 46 5.45 -12.33 21.90
CA TRP A 46 3.99 -12.35 22.03
C TRP A 46 3.48 -11.46 23.18
N ASN A 47 4.26 -11.35 24.26
CA ASN A 47 3.95 -10.46 25.37
C ASN A 47 4.22 -8.99 25.01
N ILE A 48 5.20 -8.71 24.12
CA ILE A 48 5.45 -7.35 23.61
C ILE A 48 4.25 -6.85 22.81
N ILE A 49 3.65 -7.70 21.96
CA ILE A 49 2.46 -7.35 21.19
C ILE A 49 1.28 -7.04 22.13
N ASP A 50 1.07 -7.86 23.16
CA ASP A 50 0.03 -7.67 24.19
C ASP A 50 0.22 -6.34 24.93
N ALA A 51 1.45 -6.06 25.37
CA ALA A 51 1.82 -4.81 26.02
C ALA A 51 1.59 -3.57 25.13
N LEU A 52 1.93 -3.67 23.84
CA LEU A 52 1.72 -2.59 22.88
C LEU A 52 0.23 -2.26 22.69
N ILE A 53 -0.64 -3.28 22.61
CA ILE A 53 -2.09 -3.09 22.50
C ILE A 53 -2.64 -2.38 23.75
N VAL A 54 -2.17 -2.76 24.94
CA VAL A 54 -2.56 -2.11 26.22
C VAL A 54 -2.12 -0.64 26.25
N VAL A 55 -0.87 -0.35 25.87
CA VAL A 55 -0.33 1.01 25.85
C VAL A 55 -1.10 1.90 24.89
N VAL A 56 -1.35 1.44 23.65
CA VAL A 56 -2.09 2.23 22.66
C VAL A 56 -3.53 2.50 23.12
N GLY A 57 -4.18 1.53 23.77
CA GLY A 57 -5.49 1.73 24.35
C GLY A 57 -5.50 2.75 25.49
N LEU A 58 -4.50 2.72 26.38
CA LEU A 58 -4.38 3.68 27.49
C LEU A 58 -4.13 5.10 26.98
N VAL A 59 -3.27 5.25 25.97
CA VAL A 59 -3.01 6.54 25.31
C VAL A 59 -4.28 7.12 24.69
N SER A 60 -5.11 6.29 24.06
CA SER A 60 -6.41 6.73 23.52
C SER A 60 -7.31 7.31 24.60
N ILE A 61 -7.43 6.65 25.76
CA ILE A 61 -8.27 7.12 26.87
C ILE A 61 -7.72 8.43 27.46
N MET A 62 -6.40 8.53 27.62
CA MET A 62 -5.77 9.75 28.16
C MET A 62 -6.01 10.97 27.27
N ILE A 63 -6.01 10.80 25.95
CA ILE A 63 -6.27 11.87 24.99
C ILE A 63 -7.76 12.28 25.02
N ASP A 64 -8.68 11.31 25.10
CA ASP A 64 -10.11 11.59 25.21
C ASP A 64 -10.48 12.34 26.51
N ILE A 65 -9.80 12.05 27.63
CA ILE A 65 -10.02 12.69 28.94
C ILE A 65 -9.41 14.11 28.99
N THR A 66 -8.21 14.28 28.43
CA THR A 66 -7.48 15.56 28.54
C THR A 66 -8.02 16.62 27.57
N GLY A 67 -8.87 16.23 26.60
CA GLY A 67 -9.46 17.16 25.63
C GLY A 67 -8.41 17.91 24.79
N SER A 68 -7.18 17.40 24.75
CA SER A 68 -6.03 18.14 24.24
C SER A 68 -5.95 18.03 22.72
N ASN A 69 -6.59 18.96 22.03
CA ASN A 69 -6.34 19.26 20.61
C ASN A 69 -4.96 19.93 20.37
N GLN A 70 -4.10 20.00 21.39
CA GLN A 70 -2.79 20.67 21.34
C GLN A 70 -1.64 19.73 20.94
N ILE A 71 -1.87 18.41 21.00
CA ILE A 71 -0.95 17.42 20.45
C ILE A 71 -1.46 17.13 19.05
N GLY A 72 -0.66 17.39 18.01
CA GLY A 72 -1.03 17.26 16.59
C GLY A 72 -1.34 15.83 16.10
N PHE A 73 -1.80 14.94 16.99
CA PHE A 73 -2.32 13.63 16.63
C PHE A 73 -3.83 13.69 16.48
N ASP A 74 -4.31 13.41 15.27
CA ASP A 74 -5.73 13.23 15.02
C ASP A 74 -6.28 12.07 15.87
N PRO A 75 -7.25 12.29 16.79
CA PRO A 75 -7.84 11.22 17.58
C PRO A 75 -8.55 10.15 16.72
N LYS A 76 -8.84 10.48 15.44
CA LYS A 76 -9.35 9.54 14.44
C LYS A 76 -8.32 8.46 14.06
N ALA A 77 -7.03 8.80 13.96
CA ALA A 77 -5.98 7.85 13.63
C ALA A 77 -5.74 6.85 14.78
N LEU A 78 -5.88 7.30 16.04
CA LEU A 78 -5.70 6.44 17.21
C LEU A 78 -6.76 5.32 17.30
N ARG A 79 -7.97 5.58 16.78
CA ARG A 79 -9.03 4.57 16.68
C ARG A 79 -8.68 3.46 15.67
N ALA A 80 -7.84 3.72 14.67
CA ALA A 80 -7.43 2.71 13.69
C ALA A 80 -6.60 1.59 14.34
N PHE A 81 -5.79 1.88 15.36
CA PHE A 81 -4.98 0.86 16.05
C PHE A 81 -5.79 -0.24 16.74
N ARG A 82 -7.09 -0.02 16.95
CA ARG A 82 -8.00 -1.07 17.45
C ARG A 82 -8.06 -2.28 16.50
N VAL A 83 -7.67 -2.10 15.23
CA VAL A 83 -7.51 -3.18 14.22
C VAL A 83 -6.47 -4.23 14.62
N PHE A 84 -5.54 -3.90 15.52
CA PHE A 84 -4.54 -4.86 16.01
C PHE A 84 -5.06 -5.75 17.14
N ARG A 85 -6.19 -5.44 17.78
CA ARG A 85 -6.73 -6.25 18.88
C ARG A 85 -7.01 -7.71 18.51
N PRO A 86 -7.53 -8.06 17.31
CA PRO A 86 -7.65 -9.45 16.89
C PRO A 86 -6.32 -10.24 16.91
N LEU A 87 -5.17 -9.57 16.78
CA LEU A 87 -3.86 -10.23 16.87
C LEU A 87 -3.59 -10.86 18.23
N ARG A 88 -4.29 -10.43 19.30
CA ARG A 88 -4.21 -11.09 20.62
C ARG A 88 -4.69 -12.54 20.60
N LEU A 89 -5.55 -12.91 19.64
CA LEU A 89 -5.97 -14.31 19.47
C LEU A 89 -4.76 -15.19 19.13
N VAL A 90 -3.78 -14.64 18.43
CA VAL A 90 -2.53 -15.33 18.14
C VAL A 90 -1.69 -15.51 19.40
N SER A 91 -1.54 -14.48 20.23
CA SER A 91 -0.77 -14.60 21.48
C SER A 91 -1.45 -15.50 22.51
N GLY A 92 -2.78 -15.65 22.46
CA GLY A 92 -3.54 -16.55 23.34
C GLY A 92 -3.57 -18.02 22.91
N VAL A 93 -3.47 -18.31 21.60
CA VAL A 93 -3.60 -19.68 21.07
C VAL A 93 -2.24 -20.22 20.61
N PRO A 94 -1.63 -21.18 21.34
CA PRO A 94 -0.29 -21.68 21.02
C PRO A 94 -0.22 -22.32 19.63
N SER A 95 -1.31 -22.92 19.15
CA SER A 95 -1.41 -23.51 17.81
C SER A 95 -1.17 -22.47 16.70
N LEU A 96 -1.69 -21.24 16.86
CA LEU A 96 -1.52 -20.16 15.88
C LEU A 96 -0.10 -19.59 15.88
N GLN A 97 0.54 -19.57 17.05
CA GLN A 97 1.93 -19.12 17.19
C GLN A 97 2.88 -20.02 16.40
N VAL A 98 2.66 -21.34 16.43
CA VAL A 98 3.45 -22.30 15.66
C VAL A 98 3.29 -22.03 14.16
N VAL A 99 2.05 -21.83 13.69
CA VAL A 99 1.78 -21.55 12.27
C VAL A 99 2.46 -20.26 11.82
N LEU A 100 2.33 -19.16 12.57
CA LEU A 100 2.95 -17.88 12.21
C LEU A 100 4.47 -17.92 12.27
N ASN A 101 5.06 -18.62 13.24
CA ASN A 101 6.49 -18.83 13.27
C ASN A 101 6.99 -19.61 12.05
N SER A 102 6.21 -20.58 11.56
CA SER A 102 6.51 -21.28 10.31
C SER A 102 6.44 -20.35 9.10
N ILE A 103 5.43 -19.48 9.02
CA ILE A 103 5.29 -18.48 7.94
C ILE A 103 6.48 -17.51 7.95
N LEU A 104 6.83 -16.96 9.12
CA LEU A 104 7.94 -16.02 9.25
C LEU A 104 9.29 -16.66 8.88
N ARG A 105 9.50 -17.93 9.22
CA ARG A 105 10.70 -18.67 8.80
C ARG A 105 10.77 -18.88 7.29
N ALA A 106 9.62 -19.14 6.64
CA ALA A 106 9.54 -19.28 5.19
C ALA A 106 9.72 -17.93 4.45
N MET A 107 9.47 -16.79 5.09
CA MET A 107 9.62 -15.46 4.49
C MET A 107 11.09 -15.02 4.36
N VAL A 108 11.96 -15.45 5.28
CA VAL A 108 13.40 -15.07 5.28
C VAL A 108 14.10 -15.39 3.95
N PRO A 109 14.01 -16.60 3.37
CA PRO A 109 14.65 -16.89 2.08
C PRO A 109 14.06 -16.07 0.92
N LEU A 110 12.78 -15.68 0.99
CA LEU A 110 12.13 -14.85 -0.03
C LEU A 110 12.65 -13.41 -0.04
N LEU A 111 13.24 -12.92 1.06
CA LEU A 111 13.76 -11.56 1.17
C LEU A 111 14.86 -11.28 0.13
N HIS A 112 15.73 -12.26 -0.13
CA HIS A 112 16.78 -12.12 -1.13
C HIS A 112 16.22 -11.95 -2.56
N ILE A 113 15.15 -12.69 -2.88
CA ILE A 113 14.46 -12.54 -4.17
C ILE A 113 13.77 -11.18 -4.22
N ALA A 114 13.07 -10.78 -3.16
CA ALA A 114 12.40 -9.49 -3.10
C ALA A 114 13.37 -8.31 -3.33
N LEU A 115 14.59 -8.39 -2.79
CA LEU A 115 15.63 -7.39 -3.03
C LEU A 115 16.02 -7.31 -4.51
N LEU A 116 16.18 -8.46 -5.18
CA LEU A 116 16.45 -8.51 -6.61
C LEU A 116 15.31 -7.90 -7.44
N VAL A 117 14.06 -8.20 -7.08
CA VAL A 117 12.86 -7.63 -7.73
C VAL A 117 12.84 -6.12 -7.61
N ILE A 118 13.06 -5.59 -6.40
CA ILE A 118 13.11 -4.14 -6.16
C ILE A 118 14.22 -3.49 -7.00
N PHE A 119 15.38 -4.12 -7.12
CA PHE A 119 16.48 -3.62 -7.94
C PHE A 119 16.10 -3.55 -9.43
N VAL A 120 15.44 -4.58 -9.97
CA VAL A 120 14.94 -4.61 -11.35
C VAL A 120 13.87 -3.52 -11.55
N ILE A 121 12.95 -3.34 -10.61
CA ILE A 121 11.93 -2.26 -10.65
C ILE A 121 12.61 -0.90 -10.73
N ILE A 122 13.65 -0.63 -9.93
CA ILE A 122 14.36 0.65 -9.95
C ILE A 122 15.02 0.90 -11.32
N ILE A 123 15.68 -0.11 -11.90
CA ILE A 123 16.30 0.04 -13.23
C ILE A 123 15.26 0.42 -14.28
N TYR A 124 14.16 -0.34 -14.35
CA TYR A 124 13.09 -0.06 -15.31
C TYR A 124 12.38 1.26 -15.04
N ALA A 125 12.21 1.64 -13.77
CA ALA A 125 11.61 2.93 -13.41
C ALA A 125 12.47 4.11 -13.87
N ILE A 126 13.80 4.03 -13.73
CA ILE A 126 14.71 5.07 -14.23
C ILE A 126 14.68 5.14 -15.75
N VAL A 127 14.72 3.99 -16.43
CA VAL A 127 14.63 3.94 -17.90
C VAL A 127 13.29 4.50 -18.38
N GLY A 128 12.17 4.12 -17.76
CA GLY A 128 10.84 4.62 -18.09
C GLY A 128 10.67 6.11 -17.81
N LEU A 129 11.21 6.61 -16.69
CA LEU A 129 11.27 8.03 -16.35
C LEU A 129 11.94 8.83 -17.46
N GLU A 130 13.14 8.42 -17.90
CA GLU A 130 13.88 9.14 -18.94
C GLU A 130 13.18 9.07 -20.32
N LEU A 131 12.48 7.98 -20.63
CA LEU A 131 11.81 7.79 -21.91
C LEU A 131 10.44 8.48 -22.02
N PHE A 132 9.67 8.51 -20.93
CA PHE A 132 8.24 8.85 -20.95
C PHE A 132 7.88 10.09 -20.13
N LEU A 133 8.86 10.87 -19.69
CA LEU A 133 8.66 12.07 -18.86
C LEU A 133 7.69 13.06 -19.52
N GLY A 134 6.63 13.42 -18.80
CA GLY A 134 5.66 14.46 -19.16
C GLY A 134 4.75 14.12 -20.34
N GLN A 135 4.77 12.89 -20.84
CA GLN A 135 4.03 12.52 -22.05
C GLN A 135 2.55 12.20 -21.77
N LEU A 136 2.22 11.82 -20.53
CA LEU A 136 0.88 11.36 -20.13
C LEU A 136 -0.06 12.49 -19.66
N HIS A 137 0.35 13.74 -19.77
CA HIS A 137 -0.44 14.90 -19.30
C HIS A 137 -1.30 15.58 -20.37
N LYS A 138 -1.32 15.04 -21.59
CA LYS A 138 -2.07 15.62 -22.72
C LYS A 138 -3.30 14.78 -23.02
N THR A 139 -4.48 15.40 -23.07
CA THR A 139 -5.72 14.73 -23.55
C THR A 139 -6.51 15.66 -24.46
N CYS A 140 -7.60 15.15 -25.03
CA CYS A 140 -8.44 15.89 -25.97
C CYS A 140 -9.51 16.72 -25.25
N TYR A 141 -9.47 18.02 -25.50
CA TYR A 141 -10.45 18.99 -25.02
C TYR A 141 -11.32 19.48 -26.18
N THR A 142 -12.56 19.84 -25.89
CA THR A 142 -13.44 20.50 -26.87
C THR A 142 -12.98 21.93 -27.11
N ASN A 143 -13.04 22.40 -28.36
CA ASN A 143 -12.62 23.74 -28.74
C ASN A 143 -13.46 24.79 -27.99
N ASN A 144 -12.78 25.73 -27.31
CA ASN A 144 -13.36 26.81 -26.49
C ASN A 144 -14.05 26.38 -25.18
N THR A 145 -13.87 25.14 -24.69
CA THR A 145 -14.31 24.74 -23.34
C THR A 145 -13.21 23.94 -22.62
N ASP A 146 -13.06 24.14 -21.31
CA ASP A 146 -12.10 23.37 -20.48
C ASP A 146 -12.68 22.00 -20.07
N THR A 147 -13.54 21.44 -20.91
CA THR A 147 -14.19 20.15 -20.70
C THR A 147 -13.48 19.09 -21.53
N ILE A 148 -13.09 17.99 -20.87
CA ILE A 148 -12.58 16.79 -21.52
C ILE A 148 -13.66 16.26 -22.46
N ALA A 149 -13.28 15.99 -23.73
CA ALA A 149 -14.23 15.59 -24.77
C ALA A 149 -14.58 14.09 -24.72
N LEU A 150 -13.73 13.27 -24.06
CA LEU A 150 -13.89 11.82 -23.95
C LEU A 150 -14.55 11.46 -22.62
N GLY A 151 -15.41 10.43 -22.64
CA GLY A 151 -15.96 9.84 -21.43
C GLY A 151 -14.89 9.11 -20.61
N ASP A 152 -14.00 8.40 -21.30
CA ASP A 152 -12.80 7.76 -20.74
C ASP A 152 -11.56 8.46 -21.33
N PRO A 153 -10.91 9.36 -20.59
CA PRO A 153 -9.79 10.13 -21.11
C PRO A 153 -8.52 9.27 -21.24
N HIS A 154 -7.92 9.31 -22.42
CA HIS A 154 -6.61 8.74 -22.70
C HIS A 154 -5.67 9.81 -23.28
N PRO A 155 -4.35 9.55 -23.32
CA PRO A 155 -3.38 10.51 -23.82
C PRO A 155 -3.55 10.85 -25.30
N CYS A 156 -3.14 12.05 -25.70
CA CYS A 156 -3.05 12.45 -27.12
C CYS A 156 -1.64 12.91 -27.47
N GLY A 157 -1.25 12.70 -28.72
CA GLY A 157 0.07 13.08 -29.20
C GLY A 157 0.35 12.60 -30.62
N THR A 158 1.53 12.04 -30.86
CA THR A 158 1.92 11.57 -32.19
C THR A 158 1.29 10.23 -32.56
N GLY A 159 0.81 9.45 -31.58
CA GLY A 159 0.13 8.18 -31.82
C GLY A 159 -1.37 8.34 -32.05
N PHE A 160 -2.01 9.16 -31.23
CA PHE A 160 -3.44 9.45 -31.32
C PHE A 160 -3.69 10.94 -31.50
N SER A 161 -4.38 11.28 -32.58
CA SER A 161 -4.76 12.65 -32.87
C SER A 161 -6.24 12.91 -32.57
N CYS A 162 -6.54 13.92 -31.74
CA CYS A 162 -7.91 14.25 -31.34
C CYS A 162 -8.88 14.54 -32.50
N TRP A 163 -8.37 15.08 -33.61
CA TRP A 163 -9.19 15.37 -34.79
C TRP A 163 -9.78 14.11 -35.45
N GLU A 164 -9.21 12.93 -35.21
CA GLU A 164 -9.79 11.65 -35.67
C GLU A 164 -11.13 11.34 -35.00
N TRP A 165 -11.35 11.89 -33.79
CA TRP A 165 -12.60 11.73 -33.05
C TRP A 165 -13.64 12.80 -33.41
N ASN A 166 -13.23 14.06 -33.42
CA ASN A 166 -14.08 15.20 -33.76
C ASN A 166 -13.23 16.42 -34.15
N ASP A 167 -13.56 17.04 -35.28
CA ASP A 167 -12.89 18.24 -35.81
C ASP A 167 -12.85 19.41 -34.81
N ASN A 168 -13.78 19.45 -33.85
CA ASN A 168 -13.84 20.46 -32.80
C ASN A 168 -13.04 20.11 -31.54
N THR A 169 -12.05 19.20 -31.59
CA THR A 169 -11.24 18.84 -30.42
C THR A 169 -9.76 19.16 -30.62
N GLN A 170 -9.10 19.56 -29.53
CA GLN A 170 -7.68 19.92 -29.51
C GLN A 170 -6.96 19.20 -28.38
N CYS A 171 -5.74 18.72 -28.67
CA CYS A 171 -4.87 18.11 -27.68
C CYS A 171 -4.24 19.19 -26.77
N ARG A 172 -4.49 19.13 -25.46
CA ARG A 172 -3.97 20.10 -24.46
C ARG A 172 -3.39 19.40 -23.24
N GLY A 173 -2.33 19.97 -22.66
CA GLY A 173 -1.55 19.44 -21.53
C GLY A 173 -2.07 19.78 -20.12
N GLU A 174 -3.38 19.99 -19.93
CA GLU A 174 -3.98 20.39 -18.64
C GLU A 174 -4.53 19.19 -17.84
N TRP A 175 -4.23 17.96 -18.28
CA TRP A 175 -4.78 16.76 -17.69
C TRP A 175 -3.86 16.19 -16.60
N GLU A 176 -4.46 15.78 -15.47
CA GLU A 176 -3.74 15.16 -14.36
C GLU A 176 -3.05 13.84 -14.77
N GLY A 177 -3.55 13.19 -15.82
CA GLY A 177 -3.04 11.92 -16.34
C GLY A 177 -3.95 10.74 -16.03
N PRO A 178 -3.64 9.53 -16.53
CA PRO A 178 -4.47 8.36 -16.33
C PRO A 178 -4.56 8.00 -14.84
N ASN A 179 -5.68 7.40 -14.43
CA ASN A 179 -5.97 7.03 -13.03
C ASN A 179 -5.79 8.19 -12.02
N ASN A 180 -6.30 9.38 -12.34
CA ASN A 180 -6.14 10.61 -11.53
C ASN A 180 -4.67 10.96 -11.27
N GLY A 181 -3.81 10.79 -12.28
CA GLY A 181 -2.38 11.09 -12.20
C GLY A 181 -1.55 10.14 -11.35
N ILE A 182 -2.06 8.94 -11.03
CA ILE A 182 -1.27 7.92 -10.30
C ILE A 182 -0.31 7.20 -11.25
N THR A 183 -0.78 6.86 -12.46
CA THR A 183 0.01 6.13 -13.46
C THR A 183 0.74 7.11 -14.36
N ASN A 184 1.97 7.46 -13.98
CA ASN A 184 2.86 8.29 -14.79
C ASN A 184 4.34 7.98 -14.53
N PHE A 185 5.19 8.58 -15.37
CA PHE A 185 6.64 8.45 -15.33
C PHE A 185 7.32 9.79 -15.06
N ASP A 186 6.71 10.69 -14.27
CA ASP A 186 7.27 12.03 -14.02
C ASP A 186 8.17 12.08 -12.79
N ASN A 187 7.95 11.15 -11.86
CA ASN A 187 8.73 11.01 -10.63
C ASN A 187 9.16 9.56 -10.45
N ILE A 188 10.35 9.34 -9.90
CA ILE A 188 10.87 7.98 -9.65
C ILE A 188 9.91 7.12 -8.82
N GLY A 189 9.20 7.71 -7.85
CA GLY A 189 8.23 6.98 -7.02
C GLY A 189 7.02 6.45 -7.79
N LEU A 190 6.44 7.30 -8.65
CA LEU A 190 5.27 6.94 -9.47
C LEU A 190 5.69 6.02 -10.64
N ALA A 191 6.88 6.23 -11.20
CA ALA A 191 7.47 5.33 -12.17
C ALA A 191 7.69 3.92 -11.57
N MET A 192 8.20 3.82 -10.34
CA MET A 192 8.33 2.53 -9.63
C MET A 192 6.97 1.87 -9.40
N LEU A 193 5.94 2.63 -9.03
CA LEU A 193 4.59 2.11 -8.84
C LEU A 193 3.99 1.58 -10.16
N THR A 194 4.13 2.35 -11.24
CA THR A 194 3.65 1.97 -12.58
C THR A 194 4.39 0.74 -13.10
N VAL A 195 5.70 0.65 -12.91
CA VAL A 195 6.51 -0.54 -13.26
C VAL A 195 6.11 -1.74 -12.40
N PHE A 196 5.86 -1.54 -11.10
CA PHE A 196 5.38 -2.61 -10.22
C PHE A 196 4.02 -3.15 -10.68
N GLN A 197 3.08 -2.28 -11.02
CA GLN A 197 1.79 -2.66 -11.60
C GLN A 197 1.99 -3.52 -12.87
N CYS A 198 2.86 -3.08 -13.79
CA CYS A 198 3.19 -3.86 -14.99
C CYS A 198 3.78 -5.24 -14.67
N ILE A 199 4.71 -5.34 -13.71
CA ILE A 199 5.32 -6.63 -13.32
C ILE A 199 4.29 -7.60 -12.74
N THR A 200 3.28 -7.09 -12.02
CA THR A 200 2.16 -7.91 -11.52
C THR A 200 1.21 -8.40 -12.61
N MET A 201 1.46 -8.05 -13.88
CA MET A 201 0.63 -8.37 -15.04
C MET A 201 -0.80 -7.83 -14.95
N GLU A 202 -1.01 -6.74 -14.22
CA GLU A 202 -2.29 -6.07 -14.07
C GLU A 202 -2.22 -4.71 -14.77
N GLY A 203 -3.20 -4.39 -15.63
CA GLY A 203 -3.28 -3.09 -16.32
C GLY A 203 -2.10 -2.71 -17.26
N TRP A 204 -1.14 -3.61 -17.49
CA TRP A 204 0.09 -3.28 -18.22
C TRP A 204 -0.13 -2.94 -19.70
N THR A 205 -1.17 -3.54 -20.31
CA THR A 205 -1.56 -3.24 -21.69
C THR A 205 -2.15 -1.84 -21.81
N ASP A 206 -2.88 -1.39 -20.79
CA ASP A 206 -3.52 -0.08 -20.79
C ASP A 206 -2.44 1.00 -20.75
N ILE A 207 -1.43 0.82 -19.89
CA ILE A 207 -0.27 1.72 -19.81
C ILE A 207 0.52 1.72 -21.13
N LEU A 208 0.69 0.56 -21.77
CA LEU A 208 1.32 0.48 -23.09
C LEU A 208 0.52 1.26 -24.14
N TYR A 209 -0.81 1.12 -24.16
CA TYR A 209 -1.66 1.83 -25.10
C TYR A 209 -1.67 3.34 -24.85
N ASP A 210 -1.71 3.77 -23.60
CA ASP A 210 -1.59 5.18 -23.22
C ASP A 210 -0.28 5.80 -23.74
N ILE A 211 0.85 5.08 -23.60
CA ILE A 211 2.14 5.53 -24.13
C ILE A 211 2.17 5.51 -25.67
N ASN A 212 1.55 4.52 -26.29
CA ASN A 212 1.44 4.46 -27.75
C ASN A 212 0.61 5.62 -28.29
N ASP A 213 -0.46 6.01 -27.63
CA ASP A 213 -1.29 7.14 -28.03
C ASP A 213 -0.55 8.48 -27.87
N ALA A 214 0.25 8.62 -26.80
CA ALA A 214 1.07 9.80 -26.57
C ALA A 214 2.25 9.95 -27.56
N MET A 215 3.00 8.88 -27.82
CA MET A 215 4.30 8.94 -28.53
C MET A 215 4.37 8.15 -29.85
N GLY A 216 3.35 7.34 -30.16
CA GLY A 216 3.33 6.43 -31.30
C GLY A 216 3.80 5.02 -30.95
N SER A 217 3.36 4.03 -31.72
CA SER A 217 3.51 2.60 -31.40
C SER A 217 4.83 1.95 -31.82
N HIS A 218 5.76 2.70 -32.43
CA HIS A 218 6.92 2.12 -33.11
C HIS A 218 7.94 1.42 -32.19
N TRP A 219 8.20 1.98 -31.01
CA TRP A 219 9.28 1.55 -30.10
C TRP A 219 8.85 1.23 -28.65
N PRO A 220 7.78 1.82 -28.06
CA PRO A 220 7.44 1.59 -26.65
C PRO A 220 7.20 0.13 -26.29
N TRP A 221 6.67 -0.68 -27.22
CA TRP A 221 6.45 -2.10 -27.01
C TRP A 221 7.72 -2.87 -26.60
N ILE A 222 8.91 -2.44 -27.03
CA ILE A 222 10.18 -3.08 -26.67
C ILE A 222 10.42 -2.96 -25.16
N TYR A 223 10.16 -1.77 -24.60
CA TYR A 223 10.27 -1.53 -23.17
C TYR A 223 9.31 -2.42 -22.39
N PHE A 224 8.02 -2.39 -22.72
CA PHE A 224 7.00 -3.14 -21.98
C PHE A 224 7.13 -4.66 -22.15
N VAL A 225 7.39 -5.16 -23.36
CA VAL A 225 7.58 -6.61 -23.58
C VAL A 225 8.82 -7.12 -22.85
N SER A 226 9.94 -6.39 -22.89
CA SER A 226 11.13 -6.77 -22.13
C SER A 226 10.88 -6.74 -20.61
N LEU A 227 10.13 -5.75 -20.12
CA LEU A 227 9.72 -5.65 -18.71
C LEU A 227 8.87 -6.85 -18.27
N ILE A 228 7.91 -7.30 -19.08
CA ILE A 228 7.08 -8.47 -18.73
C ILE A 228 7.91 -9.75 -18.73
N ILE A 229 8.79 -9.93 -19.73
CA ILE A 229 9.63 -11.13 -19.84
C ILE A 229 10.63 -11.22 -18.68
N ILE A 230 11.37 -10.14 -18.42
CA ILE A 230 12.43 -10.10 -17.41
C ILE A 230 11.86 -9.85 -16.02
N GLY A 231 10.87 -9.00 -15.88
CA GLY A 231 10.31 -8.59 -14.60
C GLY A 231 9.27 -9.56 -14.04
N SER A 232 8.42 -10.16 -14.89
CA SER A 232 7.32 -10.99 -14.40
C SER A 232 7.63 -12.49 -14.47
N PHE A 233 7.99 -13.01 -15.64
CA PHE A 233 8.25 -14.46 -15.79
C PHE A 233 9.46 -14.93 -14.99
N PHE A 234 10.55 -14.15 -14.98
CA PHE A 234 11.74 -14.51 -14.20
C PHE A 234 11.45 -14.49 -12.69
N VAL A 235 10.71 -13.49 -12.21
CA VAL A 235 10.41 -13.32 -10.77
C VAL A 235 9.46 -14.41 -10.28
N LEU A 236 8.42 -14.74 -11.04
CA LEU A 236 7.53 -15.85 -10.73
C LEU A 236 8.30 -17.17 -10.66
N ASN A 237 9.20 -17.43 -11.61
CA ASN A 237 10.01 -18.64 -11.63
C ASN A 237 10.98 -18.72 -10.43
N LEU A 238 11.57 -17.59 -10.01
CA LEU A 238 12.42 -17.54 -8.81
C LEU A 238 11.64 -17.82 -7.52
N ILE A 239 10.46 -17.23 -7.38
CA ILE A 239 9.60 -17.46 -6.22
C ILE A 239 9.18 -18.93 -6.14
N LEU A 240 8.72 -19.50 -7.26
CA LEU A 240 8.36 -20.92 -7.33
C LEU A 240 9.55 -21.83 -7.05
N GLY A 241 10.73 -21.49 -7.55
CA GLY A 241 11.97 -22.23 -7.29
C GLY A 241 12.31 -22.29 -5.80
N VAL A 242 12.23 -21.15 -5.09
CA VAL A 242 12.54 -21.09 -3.66
C VAL A 242 11.45 -21.74 -2.80
N LEU A 243 10.19 -21.73 -3.23
CA LEU A 243 9.11 -22.46 -2.52
C LEU A 243 9.19 -23.98 -2.71
N SER A 244 9.85 -24.44 -3.76
CA SER A 244 9.99 -25.87 -4.07
C SER A 244 11.16 -26.56 -3.35
N GLY A 245 12.10 -25.79 -2.78
CA GLY A 245 13.28 -26.28 -2.06
C GLY A 245 13.15 -26.14 -0.56
#